data_AF-A6TNY8-F1
#
_entry.id   AF-A6TNY8-F1
#
_cell.length_a   1.000
_cell.length_b   1.000
_cell.length_c   1.000
_cell.angle_alpha   90.00
_cell.angle_beta   90.00
_cell.angle_gamma   90.00
#
_symmetry.space_group_name_H-M   'P 1'
#
loop_
_entity.id
_entity.type
_entity.pdbx_description
1 polymer ?
#
loop_
_entity_poly.entity_id
_entity_poly.type
_entity_poly.pdbx_seq_one_letter_code
_entity_poly.pdbx_strand_id
1 'polypeptide(L)'
;MDMNIEITIDELLELWVKYTYRLFNCDERADKEVVERRQINDMLDKKGITSVAIHNMTEETYTLQYSHRSSKIEKEVQIIKE
;
A
#
# COMPACT_ATOMS: atom_id res chain seq x y z
N MET A 1 -2.88 16.25 4.40
CA MET A 1 -1.62 16.21 3.64
C MET A 1 -1.96 16.49 2.19
N ASP A 2 -1.33 17.50 1.59
CA ASP A 2 -1.34 17.72 0.14
C ASP A 2 -0.50 16.61 -0.50
N MET A 3 -1.13 15.47 -0.80
CA MET A 3 -0.51 14.39 -1.58
C MET A 3 -0.39 14.86 -3.03
N ASN A 4 0.74 15.50 -3.32
CA ASN A 4 1.12 16.01 -4.63
C ASN A 4 0.98 14.94 -5.72
N ILE A 5 0.61 15.41 -6.92
CA ILE A 5 0.29 14.61 -8.11
C ILE A 5 1.51 13.81 -8.66
N GLU A 6 2.70 14.04 -8.10
CA GLU A 6 3.97 13.42 -8.48
C GLU A 6 4.26 12.07 -7.81
N ILE A 7 3.47 11.62 -6.83
CA ILE A 7 3.71 10.33 -6.16
C ILE A 7 3.65 9.19 -7.18
N THR A 8 4.71 8.36 -7.20
CA THR A 8 4.82 7.20 -8.10
C THR A 8 3.92 6.04 -7.65
N ILE A 9 3.74 5.03 -8.52
CA ILE A 9 2.96 3.83 -8.14
C ILE A 9 3.68 3.10 -7.00
N ASP A 10 5.00 2.93 -7.07
CA ASP A 10 5.78 2.28 -6.02
C ASP A 10 5.65 2.99 -4.66
N GLU A 11 5.71 4.32 -4.62
CA GLU A 11 5.51 5.08 -3.38
C GLU A 11 4.09 4.94 -2.81
N LEU A 12 3.05 4.96 -3.68
CA LEU A 12 1.68 4.71 -3.23
C LEU A 12 1.51 3.32 -2.65
N LEU A 13 2.16 2.33 -3.25
CA LEU A 13 2.13 0.95 -2.78
C LEU A 13 2.87 0.82 -1.44
N GLU A 14 4.03 1.45 -1.26
CA GLU A 14 4.73 1.49 0.04
C GLU A 14 3.88 2.17 1.12
N LEU A 15 3.25 3.31 0.82
CA LEU A 15 2.34 3.98 1.74
C LEU A 15 1.18 3.07 2.11
N TRP A 16 0.56 2.42 1.12
CA TRP A 16 -0.54 1.47 1.36
C TRP A 16 -0.13 0.34 2.31
N VAL A 17 1.06 -0.23 2.12
CA VAL A 17 1.61 -1.27 2.99
C VAL A 17 1.83 -0.75 4.40
N LYS A 18 2.44 0.44 4.54
CA LYS A 18 2.71 1.08 5.84
C LYS A 18 1.44 1.33 6.63
N TYR A 19 0.40 1.89 6.00
CA TYR A 19 -0.90 2.09 6.64
C TYR A 19 -1.61 0.78 6.96
N THR A 20 -1.51 -0.21 6.07
CA THR A 20 -2.10 -1.53 6.30
C THR A 20 -1.43 -2.20 7.51
N TYR A 21 -0.10 -2.17 7.60
CA TYR A 21 0.64 -2.73 8.73
C TYR A 21 0.30 -2.04 10.05
N ARG A 22 0.18 -0.70 10.05
CA ARG A 22 -0.26 0.05 11.23
C ARG A 22 -1.68 -0.31 11.64
N LEU A 23 -2.63 -0.37 10.71
CA LEU A 23 -4.01 -0.76 11.00
C LEU A 23 -4.13 -2.20 11.55
N PHE A 24 -3.23 -3.11 11.17
CA PHE A 24 -3.25 -4.49 11.66
C PHE A 24 -2.46 -4.71 12.96
N ASN A 25 -1.43 -3.91 13.25
CA ASN A 25 -0.58 -4.07 14.44
C ASN A 25 -0.77 -3.01 15.53
N CYS A 26 -1.36 -1.86 15.23
CA CYS A 26 -1.74 -0.85 16.20
C CYS A 26 -3.24 -0.98 16.49
N ASP A 27 -3.57 -1.33 17.73
CA ASP A 27 -4.95 -1.52 18.22
C ASP A 27 -5.78 -0.22 18.25
N GLU A 28 -5.12 0.93 18.06
CA GLU A 28 -5.79 2.22 17.95
C GLU A 28 -6.45 2.39 16.58
N ARG A 29 -7.77 2.17 16.55
CA ARG A 29 -8.66 2.56 15.44
C ARG A 29 -8.60 4.07 15.25
N ALA A 30 -7.59 4.54 14.55
CA ALA A 30 -7.50 5.91 14.10
C ALA A 30 -8.40 6.05 12.88
N ASP A 31 -9.60 6.61 13.04
CA ASP A 31 -10.51 7.02 11.96
C ASP A 31 -9.78 7.73 10.79
N LYS A 32 -8.69 8.45 11.12
CA LYS A 32 -7.80 9.08 10.13
C LYS A 32 -7.08 8.08 9.21
N GLU A 33 -6.57 6.97 9.72
CA GLU A 33 -5.85 5.97 8.91
C GLU A 33 -6.78 5.26 7.92
N VAL A 34 -8.07 5.11 8.27
CA VAL A 34 -9.08 4.58 7.35
C VAL A 34 -9.32 5.56 6.19
N VAL A 35 -9.40 6.86 6.47
CA VAL A 35 -9.56 7.91 5.46
C VAL A 35 -8.33 7.99 4.56
N GLU A 36 -7.13 7.95 5.14
CA GLU A 36 -5.86 8.00 4.40
C GLU A 36 -5.70 6.76 3.49
N ARG A 37 -6.02 5.56 4.00
CA ARG A 37 -6.02 4.34 3.18
C ARG A 37 -7.01 4.43 2.02
N ARG A 38 -8.19 5.02 2.24
CA ARG A 38 -9.18 5.22 1.16
C ARG A 38 -8.66 6.18 0.10
N GLN A 39 -7.97 7.25 0.49
CA GLN A 39 -7.35 8.18 -0.45
C GLN A 39 -6.25 7.50 -1.28
N ILE A 40 -5.41 6.68 -0.65
CA ILE A 40 -4.37 5.92 -1.34
C ILE A 40 -4.98 4.93 -2.34
N ASN A 41 -6.05 4.24 -1.97
CA ASN A 41 -6.78 3.34 -2.88
C ASN A 41 -7.33 4.10 -4.10
N ASP A 42 -7.88 5.29 -3.91
CA ASP A 42 -8.41 6.13 -5.00
C ASP A 42 -7.28 6.60 -5.95
N MET A 43 -6.11 6.94 -5.40
CA MET A 43 -4.93 7.30 -6.20
C MET A 43 -4.36 6.11 -6.97
N LEU A 44 -4.33 4.92 -6.35
CA LEU A 44 -3.93 3.67 -6.99
C LEU A 44 -4.88 3.32 -8.14
N ASP A 45 -6.19 3.42 -7.93
CA ASP A 45 -7.21 3.19 -8.96
C ASP A 45 -7.05 4.15 -10.14
N LYS A 46 -6.85 5.45 -9.88
CA LYS A 46 -6.54 6.46 -10.91
C LYS A 46 -5.28 6.14 -11.73
N LYS A 47 -4.31 5.43 -11.14
CA LYS A 47 -3.11 4.94 -11.84
C LYS A 47 -3.29 3.56 -12.47
N GLY A 48 -4.49 2.97 -12.39
CA GLY A 48 -4.84 1.70 -13.01
C GLY A 48 -4.57 0.47 -12.14
N ILE A 49 -4.39 0.66 -10.83
CA ILE A 49 -4.16 -0.38 -9.84
C ILE A 49 -5.46 -0.66 -9.10
N THR A 50 -6.09 -1.81 -9.33
CA THR A 50 -7.46 -2.09 -8.84
C THR A 50 -7.53 -3.12 -7.72
N SER A 51 -6.45 -3.86 -7.49
CA SER A 51 -6.35 -4.85 -6.43
C SER A 51 -4.94 -4.81 -5.88
N VAL A 52 -4.79 -4.70 -4.56
CA VAL A 52 -3.50 -4.75 -3.85
C VAL A 52 -3.64 -5.69 -2.65
N ALA A 53 -2.71 -6.63 -2.52
CA ALA A 53 -2.66 -7.60 -1.45
C ALA A 53 -1.21 -7.82 -1.01
N ILE A 54 -1.02 -8.07 0.29
CA ILE A 54 0.27 -8.47 0.85
C ILE A 54 0.20 -9.96 1.16
N HIS A 55 1.21 -10.69 0.71
CA HIS A 55 1.42 -12.11 0.97
C HIS A 55 2.81 -12.32 1.56
N ASN A 56 3.01 -13.48 2.20
CA ASN A 56 4.30 -13.94 2.72
C ASN A 56 5.05 -12.85 3.52
N MET A 57 4.33 -12.13 4.38
CA MET A 57 4.95 -11.10 5.20
C MET A 57 5.81 -11.75 6.28
N THR A 58 7.12 -11.52 6.21
CA THR A 58 8.12 -11.92 7.19
C THR A 58 8.67 -10.66 7.89
N GLU A 59 9.61 -10.84 8.83
CA GLU A 59 10.28 -9.72 9.48
C GLU A 59 11.25 -8.96 8.57
N GLU A 60 11.60 -9.54 7.41
CA GLU A 60 12.64 -9.05 6.50
C GLU A 60 12.10 -8.69 5.12
N THR A 61 11.05 -9.38 4.66
CA THR A 61 10.47 -9.20 3.33
C THR A 61 8.96 -9.35 3.34
N TYR A 62 8.30 -8.79 2.33
CA TYR A 62 6.91 -9.10 2.00
C TYR A 62 6.74 -9.23 0.49
N THR A 63 5.77 -10.05 0.08
CA THR A 63 5.37 -10.15 -1.32
C THR A 63 4.15 -9.26 -1.54
N LEU A 64 4.31 -8.23 -2.36
CA LEU A 64 3.23 -7.37 -2.78
C LEU A 64 2.64 -7.87 -4.10
N GLN A 65 1.34 -8.15 -4.09
CA GLN A 65 0.61 -8.59 -5.27
C GLN A 65 -0.40 -7.52 -5.65
N TYR A 66 -0.33 -7.01 -6.86
CA TYR A 66 -1.29 -6.02 -7.35
C TYR A 66 -1.69 -6.23 -8.80
N SER A 67 -2.88 -5.74 -9.17
CA SER A 67 -3.37 -5.80 -10.56
C SER A 67 -3.24 -4.43 -11.22
N HIS A 68 -2.42 -4.32 -12.26
CA HIS A 68 -2.25 -3.12 -13.07
C HIS A 68 -2.87 -3.35 -14.46
N ARG A 69 -3.94 -2.63 -14.80
CA ARG A 69 -4.64 -2.74 -16.10
C ARG A 69 -4.98 -4.18 -16.51
N SER A 70 -5.49 -4.98 -15.57
CA SER A 70 -5.81 -6.42 -15.73
C SER A 70 -4.63 -7.37 -15.74
N SER A 71 -3.39 -6.88 -15.68
CA SER A 71 -2.21 -7.73 -15.48
C SER A 71 -1.91 -7.86 -13.99
N LYS A 72 -1.83 -9.11 -13.52
CA LYS A 72 -1.39 -9.42 -12.17
C LYS A 72 0.13 -9.28 -12.09
N ILE A 73 0.59 -8.43 -11.19
CA ILE A 73 1.99 -8.20 -10.89
C ILE A 73 2.25 -8.67 -9.47
N GLU A 74 3.36 -9.36 -9.27
CA GLU A 74 3.85 -9.78 -7.97
C GLU A 74 5.28 -9.27 -7.82
N LYS A 75 5.55 -8.60 -6.70
CA LYS A 75 6.84 -7.97 -6.41
C LYS A 75 7.23 -8.32 -4.98
N GLU A 76 8.38 -8.96 -4.81
CA GLU A 76 8.99 -9.08 -3.50
C GLU A 76 9.65 -7.75 -3.11
N VAL A 77 9.39 -7.29 -1.90
CA VAL A 77 9.92 -6.03 -1.36
C VAL A 77 10.58 -6.31 -0.02
N GLN A 78 11.80 -5.82 0.16
CA GLN A 78 12.51 -5.90 1.42
C GLN A 78 11.97 -4.84 2.39
N ILE A 79 11.70 -5.24 3.63
CA ILE A 79 11.32 -4.33 4.69
C ILE A 79 12.60 -3.64 5.16
N ILE A 80 12.80 -2.40 4.74
CA ILE A 80 13.87 -1.57 5.30
C ILE A 80 13.40 -1.16 6.70
N LYS A 81 13.98 -1.77 7.73
CA LYS A 81 13.83 -1.30 9.12
C LYS A 81 14.63 0.01 9.24
N GLU A 82 13.93 1.15 9.17
CA GLU A 82 14.47 2.46 9.60
C GLU A 82 14.84 2.47 11.08
#